data_AF-R6PYH9-F1
#
_entry.id   AF-R6PYH9-F1
#
_cell.length_a   1.000
_cell.length_b   1.000
_cell.length_c   1.000
_cell.angle_alpha   90.00
_cell.angle_beta   90.00
_cell.angle_gamma   90.00
#
_symmetry.space_group_name_H-M   'P 1'
#
loop_
_entity.id
_entity.type
_entity.pdbx_description
1 polymer ?
#
loop_
_entity_poly.entity_id
_entity_poly.type
_entity_poly.pdbx_seq_one_letter_code
_entity_poly.pdbx_strand_id
1 'polypeptide(L)'
;MGHLAQDIATAAGDKNGNASAPARSQFYFAVDQPFRQWLRSIDPEEDDMTETTARWQVIARGIAEQLGQQMVLEAGSAALVGHRVKLDAGKKTERMELYTAPKAYNRFRAGLYKLYPKTNDEGGTA
;
A
#
# COMPACT_ATOMS: atom_id res chain seq x y z
N MET A 1 -2.04 1.48 2.96
CA MET A 1 -1.81 0.64 4.15
C MET A 1 -3.07 0.10 4.77
N GLY A 2 -3.96 0.93 5.32
CA GLY A 2 -5.18 0.40 5.96
C GLY A 2 -6.02 -0.51 5.06
N HIS A 3 -6.22 -0.14 3.79
CA HIS A 3 -6.95 -0.98 2.83
C HIS A 3 -6.28 -2.33 2.56
N LEU A 4 -4.95 -2.38 2.45
CA LEU A 4 -4.22 -3.63 2.25
C LEU A 4 -4.44 -4.57 3.42
N ALA A 5 -4.26 -4.08 4.65
CA ALA A 5 -4.45 -4.87 5.86
C ALA A 5 -5.91 -5.36 5.99
N GLN A 6 -6.87 -4.51 5.65
CA GLN A 6 -8.29 -4.89 5.65
C GLN A 6 -8.60 -5.98 4.62
N ASP A 7 -8.06 -5.87 3.40
CA ASP A 7 -8.27 -6.85 2.35
C ASP A 7 -7.62 -8.20 2.71
N ILE A 8 -6.43 -8.19 3.34
CA ILE A 8 -5.76 -9.39 3.86
C ILE A 8 -6.56 -10.04 4.99
N ALA A 9 -7.06 -9.25 5.95
CA ALA A 9 -7.90 -9.74 7.04
C ALA A 9 -9.20 -10.36 6.49
N THR A 10 -9.84 -9.69 5.52
CA THR A 10 -11.02 -10.21 4.82
C THR A 10 -10.70 -11.52 4.09
N ALA A 11 -9.54 -11.61 3.43
CA ALA A 11 -9.07 -12.84 2.78
C ALA A 11 -8.82 -13.98 3.78
N ALA A 12 -8.42 -13.66 5.02
CA ALA A 12 -8.29 -14.63 6.11
C ALA A 12 -9.64 -15.03 6.73
N GLY A 13 -10.75 -14.40 6.33
CA GLY A 13 -12.08 -14.62 6.90
C GLY A 13 -12.40 -13.79 8.15
N ASP A 14 -11.56 -12.81 8.48
CA ASP A 14 -11.81 -11.87 9.58
C ASP A 14 -12.90 -10.86 9.20
N LYS A 15 -13.84 -10.64 10.11
CA LYS A 15 -15.01 -9.74 9.95
C LYS A 15 -14.95 -8.52 10.86
N ASN A 16 -13.92 -8.39 11.69
CA ASN A 16 -13.85 -7.41 12.76
C ASN A 16 -13.43 -6.00 12.30
N GLY A 17 -12.97 -5.84 11.05
CA GLY A 17 -12.73 -4.53 10.43
C GLY A 17 -11.62 -3.68 11.06
N ASN A 18 -10.84 -4.22 12.01
CA ASN A 18 -9.90 -3.46 12.84
C ASN A 18 -8.46 -3.47 12.31
N ALA A 19 -8.16 -4.27 11.27
CA ALA A 19 -6.81 -4.43 10.72
C ALA A 19 -6.24 -3.13 10.11
N SER A 20 -7.11 -2.18 9.74
CA SER A 20 -6.70 -0.92 9.11
C SER A 20 -5.88 0.00 10.01
N ALA A 21 -6.24 0.13 11.29
CA ALA A 21 -5.63 1.12 12.18
C ALA A 21 -4.18 0.76 12.56
N PRO A 22 -3.87 -0.47 13.00
CA PRO A 22 -2.48 -0.88 13.29
C PRO A 22 -1.56 -0.72 12.07
N ALA A 23 -2.03 -1.08 10.88
CA ALA A 23 -1.26 -0.98 9.64
C ALA A 23 -0.94 0.48 9.27
N ARG A 24 -1.84 1.43 9.54
CA ARG A 24 -1.57 2.86 9.35
C ARG A 24 -0.54 3.35 10.38
N SER A 25 -0.68 2.97 11.64
CA SER A 25 0.26 3.35 12.70
C SER A 25 1.68 2.85 12.43
N GLN A 26 1.83 1.59 12.02
CA GLN A 26 3.13 1.01 11.65
C GLN A 26 3.77 1.76 10.49
N PHE A 27 2.98 2.14 9.48
CA PHE A 27 3.48 2.95 8.37
C PHE A 27 3.94 4.33 8.80
N TYR A 28 3.14 5.07 9.58
CA TYR A 28 3.56 6.39 10.07
C TYR A 28 4.80 6.30 10.95
N PHE A 29 4.91 5.27 11.78
CA PHE A 29 6.11 5.02 12.57
C PHE A 29 7.35 4.79 11.70
N ALA A 30 7.24 3.96 10.65
CA ALA A 30 8.34 3.68 9.74
C ALA A 30 8.74 4.90 8.88
N VAL A 31 7.79 5.79 8.60
CA VAL A 31 7.98 6.99 7.76
C VAL A 31 8.50 8.19 8.53
N ASP A 32 8.21 8.31 9.83
CA ASP A 32 8.51 9.52 10.63
C ASP A 32 10.00 9.91 10.59
N GLN A 33 10.89 8.97 10.88
CA GLN A 33 12.32 9.25 10.91
C GLN A 33 12.90 9.57 9.52
N PRO A 34 12.64 8.78 8.46
CA PRO A 34 13.03 9.13 7.09
C PRO A 34 12.48 10.48 6.62
N PHE A 35 11.24 10.82 6.98
CA PHE A 35 10.64 12.11 6.65
C PHE A 35 11.41 13.28 7.27
N ARG A 36 11.74 13.18 8.57
CA ARG A 36 12.52 14.22 9.27
C ARG A 36 13.92 14.36 8.70
N GLN A 37 14.56 13.25 8.31
CA GLN A 37 15.88 13.28 7.69
C GLN A 37 15.84 13.95 6.32
N TRP A 38 14.89 13.57 5.48
CA TRP A 38 14.67 14.22 4.19
C TRP A 38 14.42 15.72 4.34
N LEU A 39 13.54 16.12 5.26
CA LEU A 39 13.21 17.53 5.47
C LEU A 39 14.42 18.35 5.93
N ARG A 40 15.30 17.76 6.76
CA ARG A 40 16.52 18.42 7.24
C ARG A 40 17.61 18.53 6.18
N SER A 41 17.58 17.70 5.14
CA SER A 41 18.58 17.73 4.08
C SER A 41 18.29 18.76 2.99
N ILE A 42 17.12 19.40 3.00
CA ILE A 42 16.71 20.38 1.98
C ILE A 42 17.37 21.72 2.28
N ASP A 43 18.13 22.23 1.33
CA ASP A 43 18.54 23.63 1.28
C ASP A 43 17.55 24.42 0.39
N PRO A 44 16.74 25.33 0.96
CA PRO A 44 15.74 26.06 0.18
C PRO A 44 16.33 27.05 -0.84
N GLU A 45 17.61 27.41 -0.73
CA GLU A 45 18.27 28.33 -1.66
C GLU A 45 18.91 27.60 -2.84
N GLU A 46 19.39 26.37 -2.61
CA GLU A 46 20.19 25.61 -3.58
C GLU A 46 19.43 24.42 -4.21
N ASP A 47 18.50 23.79 -3.48
CA ASP A 47 17.83 22.57 -3.97
C ASP A 47 16.62 22.86 -4.85
N ASP A 48 16.47 22.06 -5.90
CA ASP A 48 15.23 21.97 -6.67
C ASP A 48 14.16 21.23 -5.84
N MET A 49 13.03 21.92 -5.60
CA MET A 49 11.92 21.39 -4.81
C MET A 49 11.24 20.18 -5.47
N THR A 50 11.21 20.12 -6.81
CA THR A 50 10.66 19.00 -7.58
C THR A 50 11.54 17.77 -7.43
N GLU A 51 12.86 17.91 -7.57
CA GLU A 51 13.80 16.81 -7.32
C GLU A 51 13.72 16.30 -5.89
N THR A 52 13.72 17.22 -4.93
CA THR A 52 13.65 16.90 -3.51
C THR A 52 12.35 16.19 -3.16
N THR A 53 11.23 16.63 -3.74
CA THR A 53 9.93 15.94 -3.63
C THR A 53 10.00 14.55 -4.25
N ALA A 54 10.60 14.39 -5.44
CA ALA A 54 10.73 13.08 -6.08
C ALA A 54 11.55 12.09 -5.24
N ARG A 55 12.67 12.54 -4.64
CA ARG A 55 13.47 11.75 -3.70
C ARG A 55 12.63 11.27 -2.52
N TRP A 56 11.80 12.14 -1.95
CA TRP A 56 10.87 11.76 -0.88
C TRP A 56 9.86 10.71 -1.31
N GLN A 57 9.24 10.89 -2.48
CA GLN A 57 8.25 9.94 -3.00
C GLN A 57 8.84 8.54 -3.18
N VAL A 58 10.11 8.44 -3.61
CA VAL A 58 10.83 7.17 -3.72
C VAL A 58 11.00 6.51 -2.34
N ILE A 59 11.42 7.26 -1.32
CA ILE A 59 11.59 6.77 0.06
C ILE A 59 10.26 6.28 0.62
N ALA A 60 9.22 7.13 0.57
CA ALA A 60 7.89 6.80 1.10
C ALA A 60 7.28 5.57 0.40
N ARG A 61 7.44 5.48 -0.93
CA ARG A 61 7.00 4.31 -1.70
C ARG A 61 7.76 3.05 -1.31
N GLY A 62 9.09 3.11 -1.16
CA GLY A 62 9.91 1.97 -0.75
C GLY A 62 9.47 1.41 0.60
N ILE A 63 9.28 2.28 1.60
CA ILE A 63 8.76 1.89 2.93
C ILE A 63 7.38 1.24 2.79
N ALA A 64 6.51 1.81 1.96
CA ALA A 64 5.18 1.27 1.74
C ALA A 64 5.20 -0.12 1.07
N GLU A 65 6.07 -0.32 0.07
CA GLU A 65 6.22 -1.60 -0.62
C GLU A 65 6.77 -2.68 0.31
N GLN A 66 7.79 -2.36 1.12
CA GLN A 66 8.39 -3.28 2.09
C GLN A 66 7.37 -3.74 3.15
N LEU A 67 6.68 -2.80 3.79
CA LEU A 67 5.65 -3.12 4.77
C LEU A 67 4.48 -3.90 4.15
N GLY A 68 4.06 -3.53 2.94
CA GLY A 68 3.00 -4.26 2.25
C GLY A 68 3.40 -5.69 1.89
N GLN A 69 4.65 -5.92 1.49
CA GLN A 69 5.18 -7.26 1.22
C GLN A 69 5.25 -8.09 2.51
N GLN A 70 5.72 -7.49 3.61
CA GLN A 70 5.75 -8.16 4.91
C GLN A 70 4.35 -8.62 5.34
N MET A 71 3.33 -7.77 5.22
CA MET A 71 1.95 -8.13 5.57
C MET A 71 1.43 -9.34 4.77
N VAL A 72 1.85 -9.49 3.52
CA VAL A 72 1.45 -10.63 2.67
C VAL A 72 2.22 -11.90 3.05
N LEU A 73 3.50 -11.78 3.41
CA LEU A 73 4.31 -12.91 3.85
C LEU A 73 3.87 -13.44 5.21
N GLU A 74 3.45 -12.54 6.10
CA GLU A 74 2.88 -12.87 7.41
C GLU A 74 1.41 -13.32 7.31
N ALA A 75 0.77 -13.13 6.16
CA ALA A 75 -0.58 -13.59 5.95
C ALA A 75 -0.61 -15.13 5.98
N GLY A 76 -1.35 -15.70 6.91
CA GLY A 76 -1.52 -17.15 7.02
C GLY A 76 -2.07 -17.77 5.73
N SER A 77 -1.92 -19.09 5.60
CA SER A 77 -2.35 -19.85 4.41
C SER A 77 -3.80 -19.60 3.99
N ALA A 78 -4.69 -19.33 4.95
CA ALA A 78 -6.09 -18.96 4.70
C ALA A 78 -6.22 -17.70 3.82
N ALA A 79 -5.39 -16.68 4.02
CA ALA A 79 -5.42 -15.44 3.24
C ALA A 79 -4.83 -15.61 1.83
N LEU A 80 -3.93 -16.58 1.64
CA LEU A 80 -3.39 -16.93 0.32
C LEU A 80 -4.44 -17.65 -0.53
N VAL A 81 -5.15 -18.62 0.05
CA VAL A 81 -6.29 -19.31 -0.58
C VAL A 81 -7.44 -18.32 -0.81
N GLY A 82 -7.69 -17.48 0.19
CA GLY A 82 -8.66 -16.40 0.15
C GLY A 82 -10.06 -16.77 0.61
N HIS A 83 -10.89 -15.74 0.72
CA HIS A 83 -12.26 -15.84 1.21
C HIS A 83 -13.23 -15.18 0.24
N ARG A 84 -14.40 -15.81 0.00
CA ARG A 84 -15.45 -15.24 -0.86
C ARG A 84 -16.47 -14.50 -0.02
N VAL A 85 -16.67 -13.23 -0.34
CA VAL A 85 -17.62 -12.35 0.36
C VAL A 85 -18.79 -12.01 -0.56
N LYS A 86 -20.01 -12.09 -0.02
CA LYS A 86 -21.23 -11.60 -0.67
C LYS A 86 -21.24 -10.07 -0.60
N LEU A 87 -21.21 -9.41 -1.75
CA LEU A 87 -21.21 -7.94 -1.82
C LEU A 87 -22.63 -7.35 -1.78
N ASP A 88 -23.61 -8.06 -2.35
CA ASP A 88 -24.99 -7.60 -2.47
C ASP A 88 -25.94 -8.56 -1.74
N ALA A 89 -26.03 -8.44 -0.42
CA ALA A 89 -27.08 -9.13 0.33
C ALA A 89 -28.45 -8.49 -0.03
N GLY A 90 -29.29 -9.21 -0.79
CA GLY A 90 -30.66 -8.79 -1.11
C GLY A 90 -30.93 -8.29 -2.53
N LYS A 91 -29.98 -8.38 -3.48
CA LYS A 91 -30.24 -8.11 -4.91
C LYS A 91 -30.43 -9.40 -5.71
N LYS A 92 -31.20 -9.33 -6.81
CA LYS A 92 -31.52 -10.47 -7.70
C LYS A 92 -30.30 -11.19 -8.30
N THR A 93 -29.13 -10.53 -8.33
CA THR A 93 -27.86 -11.14 -8.73
C THR A 93 -26.89 -11.07 -7.57
N GLU A 94 -26.66 -12.21 -6.91
CA GLU A 94 -25.64 -12.34 -5.86
C GLU A 94 -24.24 -12.20 -6.46
N ARG A 95 -23.58 -11.06 -6.21
CA ARG A 95 -22.17 -10.87 -6.56
C ARG A 95 -21.29 -11.39 -5.43
N MET A 96 -20.48 -12.40 -5.76
CA MET A 96 -19.44 -12.94 -4.89
C MET A 96 -18.10 -12.37 -5.32
N GLU A 97 -17.35 -11.76 -4.40
CA GLU A 97 -15.98 -11.35 -4.66
C GLU A 97 -15.00 -12.21 -3.87
N LEU A 98 -13.99 -12.72 -4.56
CA LEU A 98 -12.85 -13.40 -3.94
C LEU A 98 -11.80 -12.38 -3.49
N TYR A 99 -11.50 -12.40 -2.20
CA TYR A 99 -10.42 -11.68 -1.55
C TYR A 99 -9.25 -12.64 -1.34
N THR A 100 -8.07 -12.28 -1.82
CA THR A 100 -6.81 -13.00 -1.58
C THR A 100 -5.70 -12.00 -1.24
N ALA A 101 -4.74 -12.38 -0.40
CA ALA A 101 -3.60 -11.54 -0.05
C ALA A 101 -2.76 -11.13 -1.29
N PRO A 102 -2.46 -12.02 -2.26
CA PRO A 102 -1.76 -11.61 -3.48
C PRO A 102 -2.53 -10.57 -4.32
N LYS A 103 -3.85 -10.73 -4.46
CA LYS A 103 -4.69 -9.78 -5.21
C LYS A 103 -4.78 -8.43 -4.50
N ALA A 104 -4.89 -8.44 -3.17
CA ALA A 104 -4.86 -7.24 -2.33
C ALA A 104 -3.54 -6.48 -2.50
N TYR A 105 -2.41 -7.18 -2.50
CA TYR A 105 -1.09 -6.58 -2.72
C TYR A 105 -0.94 -5.95 -4.10
N ASN A 106 -1.44 -6.62 -5.15
CA ASN A 106 -1.42 -6.06 -6.50
C ASN A 106 -2.24 -4.75 -6.61
N ARG A 107 -3.43 -4.71 -5.99
CA ARG A 107 -4.24 -3.48 -5.92
C ARG A 107 -3.53 -2.38 -5.14
N PHE A 108 -2.91 -2.74 -4.02
CA PHE A 108 -2.12 -1.82 -3.21
C PHE A 108 -0.96 -1.21 -4.01
N ARG A 109 -0.18 -2.02 -4.73
CA ARG A 109 0.91 -1.55 -5.59
C ARG A 109 0.42 -0.63 -6.71
N ALA A 110 -0.69 -0.98 -7.37
CA ALA A 110 -1.30 -0.11 -8.38
C ALA A 110 -1.70 1.26 -7.79
N GLY A 111 -2.27 1.26 -6.58
CA GLY A 111 -2.58 2.49 -5.85
C GLY A 111 -1.34 3.31 -5.49
N LEU A 112 -0.26 2.65 -5.04
CA LEU A 112 1.02 3.32 -4.76
C LEU A 112 1.61 3.98 -6.00
N TYR A 113 1.64 3.29 -7.15
CA TYR A 113 2.18 3.88 -8.38
C TYR A 113 1.30 4.99 -8.95
N LYS A 114 0.01 5.02 -8.62
CA LYS A 114 -0.87 6.15 -8.95
C LYS A 114 -0.58 7.38 -8.10
N LEU A 115 -0.23 7.19 -6.82
CA LEU A 115 0.07 8.29 -5.88
C LEU A 115 1.52 8.78 -6.02
N TYR A 116 2.46 7.86 -6.19
CA TYR A 116 3.87 8.11 -6.39
C TYR A 116 4.28 7.42 -7.69
N PRO A 117 4.10 8.10 -8.83
CA PRO A 117 4.55 7.58 -10.11
C PRO A 117 5.98 7.10 -10.01
N LYS A 118 6.30 5.97 -10.64
CA LYS A 118 7.70 5.73 -10.96
C LYS A 118 8.09 6.87 -11.89
N THR A 119 9.10 7.64 -11.50
CA THR A 119 9.81 8.49 -12.46
C THR A 119 10.15 7.57 -13.61
N ASN A 120 9.55 7.82 -14.78
CA ASN A 120 10.02 7.16 -15.98
C ASN A 120 11.49 7.53 -16.08
N ASP A 121 12.38 6.54 -16.19
CA ASP A 121 13.64 6.81 -16.86
C ASP A 121 13.28 7.47 -18.20
N GLU A 122 13.66 8.72 -18.37
CA GLU A 122 13.58 9.37 -19.68
C GLU A 122 14.48 8.57 -20.63
N GLY A 123 13.88 7.89 -21.61
CA GLY A 123 14.65 7.04 -22.51
C GLY A 123 13.81 6.16 -23.43
N GLY A 124 12.91 6.76 -24.20
CA GLY A 124 12.15 6.05 -25.23
C GLY A 124 11.89 6.97 -26.42
N THR A 125 12.90 7.14 -27.26
CA THR A 125 12.73 7.64 -28.63
C THR A 125 11.67 6.81 -29.36
N ALA A 126 10.68 7.49 -29.93
CA ALA A 126 9.91 7.03 -31.08
C ALA A 126 9.72 8.22 -32.02
#